data_AF-A0A8K0QFB1-F1
#
_entry.id   AF-A0A8K0QFB1-F1
#
_cell.length_a   1.000
_cell.length_b   1.000
_cell.length_c   1.000
_cell.angle_alpha   90.00
_cell.angle_beta   90.00
_cell.angle_gamma   90.00
#
_symmetry.space_group_name_H-M   'P 1'
#
loop_
_entity.id
_entity.type
_entity.pdbx_description
1 polymer ?
#
loop_
_entity_poly.entity_id
_entity_poly.type
_entity_poly.pdbx_seq_one_letter_code
_entity_poly.pdbx_strand_id
1 'polypeptide(L)'
;MATPKILMAMVSELGHANVFIATAQALLEQAPNTELHIASFARLKPSIDEAFADIKGANITFHALPGPVITECINRDPNPNNRMLSTALLKPGFRNTPAASRFFLTRLFLAWTPEEYVAIFNETNALLDSLSPNVFIVDGLLSPALTAGKHRRTQMDTKGEVPTPFKLVLLSPNSIKDLASHLEPPQNLIAKWPITGAAMLMPIPWYLIPLNFYFLLRLIFTLVTDKHMPSKMAAIRTLTGLPELDVSTFASIVQDGLKGIDHVLLSSRLEVDFPSLDLANAPRAYMDKLIGCGPILRAAPPLTESDPLLAKWMKDGPVVTINLGTVCQVSEDEAVEMARALRMMLDEAARRGGNSTGMRILWKLKKDPARGPEYHTGPGSATFDILGKEIEADRVRIVDWIVAEPNSILNTGDVICSVTHGGASSFYDGLTAGVPQVVLPVWADTFDFANRAELLGIGRWGNVNNCPRWNASELAPILIDVVFDRNAVFAAKSRVLAEVCRQEGGGRNVAAKKILGMIDESSKA
;
A
#
# COMPACT_ATOMS: atom_id res chain seq x y z
N MET A 1 19.81 5.46 31.44
CA MET A 1 19.92 4.75 30.15
C MET A 1 20.10 5.80 29.07
N ALA A 2 20.95 5.55 28.08
CA ALA A 2 21.12 6.48 26.97
C ALA A 2 19.78 6.62 26.22
N THR A 3 19.49 7.82 25.72
CA THR A 3 18.28 8.08 24.96
C THR A 3 18.26 7.23 23.69
N PRO A 4 17.23 6.41 23.45
CA PRO A 4 17.08 5.65 22.21
C PRO A 4 17.10 6.58 21.00
N LYS A 5 18.00 6.33 20.05
CA LYS A 5 18.09 7.08 18.80
C LYS A 5 17.67 6.21 17.63
N ILE A 6 16.64 6.62 16.91
CA ILE A 6 16.04 5.87 15.81
C ILE A 6 16.11 6.71 14.55
N LEU A 7 16.63 6.14 13.46
CA LEU A 7 16.57 6.73 12.12
C LEU A 7 15.54 5.96 11.28
N MET A 8 14.57 6.66 10.72
CA MET A 8 13.60 6.12 9.77
C MET A 8 13.80 6.75 8.39
N ALA A 9 14.12 5.95 7.36
CA ALA A 9 14.25 6.42 5.98
C ALA A 9 13.15 5.83 5.09
N MET A 10 12.36 6.69 4.44
CA MET A 10 11.17 6.28 3.68
C MET A 10 10.95 7.13 2.42
N VAL A 11 10.21 6.58 1.45
CA VAL A 11 9.74 7.36 0.29
C VAL A 11 8.61 8.31 0.70
N SER A 12 8.28 9.31 -0.14
CA SER A 12 7.27 10.33 0.19
C SER A 12 5.84 9.92 -0.18
N GLU A 13 5.68 8.81 -0.88
CA GLU A 13 4.40 8.28 -1.30
C GLU A 13 3.60 7.83 -0.08
N LEU A 14 2.42 8.42 0.12
CA LEU A 14 1.61 8.22 1.34
C LEU A 14 1.24 6.76 1.62
N GLY A 15 1.15 5.91 0.59
CA GLY A 15 0.93 4.46 0.79
C GLY A 15 2.03 3.77 1.59
N HIS A 16 3.24 4.32 1.56
CA HIS A 16 4.39 3.88 2.34
C HIS A 16 4.60 4.76 3.57
N ALA A 17 4.68 6.07 3.37
CA ALA A 17 5.01 7.03 4.43
C ALA A 17 4.02 6.96 5.62
N ASN A 18 2.74 6.70 5.39
CA ASN A 18 1.76 6.61 6.47
C ASN A 18 2.04 5.46 7.45
N VAL A 19 2.64 4.35 7.00
CA VAL A 19 3.02 3.22 7.88
C VAL A 19 4.14 3.63 8.83
N PHE A 20 5.11 4.40 8.32
CA PHE A 20 6.20 4.94 9.12
C PHE A 20 5.71 6.01 10.08
N ILE A 21 4.90 6.96 9.62
CA ILE A 21 4.30 8.01 10.47
C ILE A 21 3.49 7.39 11.60
N ALA A 22 2.64 6.41 11.30
CA ALA A 22 1.84 5.71 12.30
C ALA A 22 2.71 5.01 13.35
N THR A 23 3.78 4.34 12.90
CA THR A 23 4.73 3.66 13.79
C THR A 23 5.51 4.66 14.66
N ALA A 24 5.95 5.78 14.08
CA ALA A 24 6.63 6.86 14.78
C ALA A 24 5.75 7.54 15.84
N GLN A 25 4.48 7.80 15.54
CA GLN A 25 3.51 8.30 16.53
C GLN A 25 3.40 7.32 17.72
N ALA A 26 3.17 6.03 17.44
CA ALA A 26 3.07 5.02 18.50
C ALA A 26 4.38 4.84 19.28
N LEU A 27 5.53 5.00 18.64
CA LEU A 27 6.83 4.97 19.32
C LEU A 27 6.99 6.12 20.32
N LEU A 28 6.62 7.34 19.94
CA LEU A 28 6.70 8.50 20.83
C LEU A 28 5.65 8.45 21.94
N GLU A 29 4.47 7.88 21.67
CA GLU A 29 3.46 7.60 22.70
C GLU A 29 4.00 6.62 23.77
N GLN A 30 4.74 5.58 23.36
CA GLN A 30 5.27 4.54 24.25
C GLN A 30 6.62 4.90 24.90
N ALA A 31 7.46 5.68 24.22
CA ALA A 31 8.78 6.09 24.68
C ALA A 31 9.02 7.58 24.33
N PRO A 32 8.44 8.52 25.10
CA PRO A 32 8.48 9.96 24.80
C PRO A 32 9.89 10.57 24.73
N ASN A 33 10.87 9.94 25.39
CA ASN A 33 12.24 10.41 25.40
C ASN A 33 13.02 10.05 24.12
N THR A 34 12.47 9.23 23.22
CA THR A 34 13.16 8.77 22.01
C THR A 34 13.57 9.93 21.11
N GLU A 35 14.84 9.94 20.67
CA GLU A 35 15.34 10.81 19.63
C GLU A 35 15.03 10.21 18.27
N LEU A 36 14.06 10.79 17.56
CA LEU A 36 13.55 10.27 16.30
C LEU A 36 14.04 11.13 15.13
N HIS A 37 14.75 10.51 14.21
CA HIS A 37 15.17 11.12 12.95
C HIS A 37 14.37 10.54 11.79
N ILE A 38 13.79 11.40 10.96
CA ILE A 38 13.00 11.02 9.79
C ILE A 38 13.73 11.53 8.55
N ALA A 39 14.19 10.62 7.69
CA ALA A 39 14.81 10.93 6.41
C ALA A 39 13.83 10.63 5.25
N SER A 40 13.43 11.66 4.51
CA SER A 40 12.59 11.53 3.32
C SER A 40 12.77 12.75 2.41
N PHE A 41 12.06 12.81 1.29
CA PHE A 41 12.13 13.98 0.39
C PHE A 41 11.33 15.16 0.96
N ALA A 42 11.75 16.38 0.62
CA ALA A 42 11.17 17.62 1.13
C ALA A 42 9.64 17.70 0.98
N ARG A 43 9.08 17.05 -0.05
CA ARG A 43 7.63 16.97 -0.31
C ARG A 43 6.83 16.35 0.84
N LEU A 44 7.42 15.46 1.64
CA LEU A 44 6.74 14.82 2.77
C LEU A 44 6.70 15.71 4.03
N LYS A 45 7.57 16.73 4.11
CA LYS A 45 7.71 17.57 5.31
C LYS A 45 6.39 18.15 5.83
N PRO A 46 5.48 18.70 5.01
CA PRO A 46 4.20 19.21 5.51
C PRO A 46 3.36 18.13 6.19
N SER A 47 3.34 16.90 5.65
CA SER A 47 2.61 15.78 6.24
C SER A 47 3.24 15.28 7.54
N ILE A 48 4.56 15.40 7.70
CA ILE A 48 5.25 15.15 8.97
C ILE A 48 4.86 16.23 9.98
N ASP A 49 4.96 17.51 9.61
CA ASP A 49 4.64 18.63 10.50
C ASP A 49 3.20 18.54 11.02
N GLU A 50 2.25 18.23 10.14
CA GLU A 50 0.85 18.00 10.51
C GLU A 50 0.71 16.79 11.45
N ALA A 51 1.33 15.65 11.13
CA ALA A 51 1.18 14.42 11.90
C ALA A 51 1.76 14.49 13.33
N PHE A 52 2.70 15.41 13.58
CA PHE A 52 3.36 15.57 14.88
C PHE A 52 3.05 16.92 15.56
N ALA A 53 2.17 17.75 14.99
CA ALA A 53 1.85 19.08 15.51
C ALA A 53 1.40 19.07 16.99
N ASP A 54 0.64 18.05 17.39
CA ASP A 54 0.06 17.93 18.73
C ASP A 54 0.95 17.17 19.73
N ILE A 55 2.07 16.59 19.28
CA ILE A 55 2.96 15.78 20.14
C ILE A 55 3.98 16.71 20.81
N LYS A 56 3.55 17.34 21.92
CA LYS A 56 4.37 18.28 22.69
C LYS A 56 5.61 17.60 23.28
N GLY A 57 6.77 18.22 23.07
CA GLY A 57 8.05 17.76 23.63
C GLY A 57 8.71 16.61 22.87
N ALA A 58 8.18 16.22 21.71
CA ALA A 58 8.80 15.19 20.88
C ALA A 58 10.14 15.66 20.30
N ASN A 59 11.17 14.84 20.45
CA ASN A 59 12.49 15.08 19.86
C ASN A 59 12.54 14.50 18.44
N ILE A 60 11.96 15.23 17.48
CA ILE A 60 11.87 14.81 16.08
C ILE A 60 12.70 15.73 15.20
N THR A 61 13.58 15.15 14.38
CA THR A 61 14.34 15.88 13.36
C THR A 61 14.06 15.33 11.97
N PHE A 62 13.68 16.20 11.04
CA PHE A 62 13.48 15.83 9.64
C PHE A 62 14.74 16.12 8.81
N HIS A 63 15.18 15.13 8.04
CA HIS A 63 16.32 15.21 7.12
C HIS A 63 15.82 15.09 5.69
N ALA A 64 16.01 16.14 4.88
CA ALA A 64 15.56 16.15 3.50
C ALA A 64 16.57 15.41 2.61
N LEU A 65 16.17 14.26 2.06
CA LEU A 65 16.95 13.52 1.08
C LEU A 65 16.98 14.26 -0.26
N PRO A 66 18.10 14.20 -1.00
CA PRO A 66 18.23 14.85 -2.29
C PRO A 66 17.44 14.12 -3.39
N GLY A 67 17.13 14.84 -4.46
CA GLY A 67 16.54 14.26 -5.68
C GLY A 67 15.01 14.17 -5.66
N PRO A 68 14.43 13.58 -6.73
CA PRO A 68 12.99 13.49 -6.91
C PRO A 68 12.35 12.34 -6.12
N VAL A 69 11.06 12.50 -5.83
CA VAL A 69 10.21 11.46 -5.22
C VAL A 69 9.96 10.30 -6.21
N ILE A 70 9.61 9.11 -5.71
CA ILE A 70 9.52 7.91 -6.57
C ILE A 70 8.46 8.07 -7.66
N THR A 71 7.35 8.76 -7.36
CA THR A 71 6.26 9.01 -8.31
C THR A 71 6.69 9.86 -9.50
N GLU A 72 7.64 10.79 -9.29
CA GLU A 72 8.25 11.56 -10.37
C GLU A 72 9.24 10.68 -11.16
N CYS A 73 10.08 9.92 -10.45
CA CYS A 73 11.05 9.00 -11.06
C CYS A 73 10.40 8.00 -12.02
N ILE A 74 9.28 7.40 -11.61
CA ILE A 74 8.61 6.34 -12.38
C ILE A 74 7.63 6.85 -13.43
N ASN A 75 7.37 8.16 -13.52
CA ASN A 75 6.47 8.73 -14.52
C ASN A 75 7.15 9.72 -15.49
N ARG A 76 8.42 10.08 -15.26
CA ARG A 76 9.18 11.00 -16.13
C ARG A 76 9.79 10.36 -17.38
N ASP A 77 9.81 9.03 -17.50
CA ASP A 77 10.43 8.36 -18.66
C ASP A 77 9.74 8.82 -19.96
N PRO A 78 10.46 9.21 -21.02
CA PRO A 78 9.83 9.66 -22.26
C PRO A 78 8.96 8.59 -22.92
N ASN A 79 9.22 7.31 -22.68
CA ASN A 79 8.43 6.19 -23.19
C ASN A 79 7.25 5.89 -22.26
N PRO A 80 5.98 6.01 -22.71
CA PRO A 80 4.81 5.69 -21.91
C PRO A 80 4.79 4.26 -21.38
N ASN A 81 5.41 3.30 -22.09
CA ASN A 81 5.47 1.90 -21.62
C ASN A 81 6.33 1.71 -20.36
N ASN A 82 7.10 2.73 -19.98
CA ASN A 82 7.93 2.76 -18.78
C ASN A 82 7.34 3.69 -17.70
N ARG A 83 6.07 4.08 -17.80
CA ARG A 83 5.40 4.95 -16.82
C ARG A 83 4.34 4.21 -16.03
N MET A 84 4.31 4.41 -14.71
CA MET A 84 3.32 3.77 -13.84
C MET A 84 1.87 4.05 -14.29
N LEU A 85 1.53 5.32 -14.54
CA LEU A 85 0.16 5.70 -14.88
C LEU A 85 -0.30 5.12 -16.22
N SER A 86 0.61 5.02 -17.20
CA SER A 86 0.31 4.40 -18.49
C SER A 86 0.20 2.89 -18.37
N THR A 87 1.09 2.25 -17.61
CA THR A 87 1.02 0.80 -17.33
C THR A 87 -0.26 0.43 -16.57
N ALA A 88 -0.71 1.26 -15.63
CA ALA A 88 -1.96 1.14 -14.88
C ALA A 88 -3.25 1.21 -15.73
N LEU A 89 -3.14 1.66 -16.99
CA LEU A 89 -4.25 1.70 -17.93
C LEU A 89 -4.34 0.43 -18.78
N LEU A 90 -3.30 -0.40 -18.78
CA LEU A 90 -3.25 -1.59 -19.62
C LEU A 90 -4.22 -2.66 -19.11
N LYS A 91 -5.18 -3.03 -19.95
CA LYS A 91 -6.03 -4.20 -19.71
C LYS A 91 -5.16 -5.47 -19.59
N PRO A 92 -5.20 -6.22 -18.47
CA PRO A 92 -4.48 -7.48 -18.33
C PRO A 92 -4.79 -8.44 -19.47
N GLY A 93 -3.78 -9.18 -19.90
CA GLY A 93 -3.90 -10.08 -21.03
C GLY A 93 -2.55 -10.52 -21.59
N PHE A 94 -2.58 -11.35 -22.63
CA PHE A 94 -1.41 -12.06 -23.15
C PHE A 94 -0.19 -11.17 -23.43
N ARG A 95 -0.40 -9.96 -23.96
CA ARG A 95 0.67 -9.00 -24.28
C ARG A 95 0.93 -7.99 -23.17
N ASN A 96 -0.14 -7.47 -22.58
CA ASN A 96 -0.08 -6.35 -21.65
C ASN A 96 0.43 -6.78 -20.26
N THR A 97 0.10 -7.98 -19.81
CA THR A 97 0.56 -8.48 -18.51
C THR A 97 2.09 -8.59 -18.46
N PRO A 98 2.80 -9.24 -19.42
CA PRO A 98 4.26 -9.22 -19.44
C PRO A 98 4.86 -7.81 -19.51
N ALA A 99 4.25 -6.88 -20.24
CA ALA A 99 4.72 -5.50 -20.32
C ALA A 99 4.58 -4.78 -18.96
N ALA A 100 3.47 -4.98 -18.27
CA ALA A 100 3.25 -4.44 -16.92
C ALA A 100 4.20 -5.08 -15.89
N SER A 101 4.35 -6.40 -15.89
CA SER A 101 5.28 -7.09 -14.98
C SER A 101 6.73 -6.64 -15.18
N ARG A 102 7.15 -6.37 -16.44
CA ARG A 102 8.46 -5.77 -16.73
C ARG A 102 8.64 -4.44 -16.01
N PHE A 103 7.68 -3.53 -16.11
CA PHE A 103 7.74 -2.23 -15.43
C PHE A 103 7.88 -2.39 -13.91
N PHE A 104 7.01 -3.18 -13.28
CA PHE A 104 7.01 -3.36 -11.82
C PHE A 104 8.31 -3.99 -11.30
N LEU A 105 8.97 -4.85 -12.07
CA LEU A 105 10.13 -5.60 -11.58
C LEU A 105 11.48 -5.02 -12.02
N THR A 106 11.56 -4.39 -13.20
CA THR A 106 12.83 -3.84 -13.72
C THR A 106 12.94 -2.33 -13.61
N ARG A 107 11.85 -1.60 -13.30
CA ARG A 107 11.85 -0.13 -13.23
C ARG A 107 11.51 0.40 -11.85
N LEU A 108 10.46 -0.11 -11.21
CA LEU A 108 9.99 0.41 -9.92
C LEU A 108 11.07 0.31 -8.82
N PHE A 109 11.72 -0.85 -8.68
CA PHE A 109 12.69 -1.08 -7.60
C PHE A 109 14.04 -0.37 -7.77
N LEU A 110 14.29 0.27 -8.93
CA LEU A 110 15.50 1.04 -9.19
C LEU A 110 15.15 2.30 -10.01
N ALA A 111 14.22 3.10 -9.49
CA ALA A 111 13.57 4.19 -10.22
C ALA A 111 14.49 5.39 -10.52
N TRP A 112 15.38 5.75 -9.59
CA TRP A 112 16.30 6.88 -9.72
C TRP A 112 17.32 6.70 -10.85
N THR A 113 17.87 7.81 -11.36
CA THR A 113 19.09 7.74 -12.18
C THR A 113 20.27 7.29 -11.32
N PRO A 114 21.38 6.79 -11.90
CA PRO A 114 22.58 6.47 -11.14
C PRO A 114 23.08 7.63 -10.27
N GLU A 115 23.05 8.86 -10.76
CA GLU A 115 23.52 10.06 -10.04
C GLU A 115 22.62 10.39 -8.85
N GLU A 116 21.29 10.40 -9.06
CA GLU A 116 20.31 10.60 -7.98
C GLU A 116 20.39 9.48 -6.93
N TYR A 117 20.58 8.24 -7.38
CA TYR A 117 20.77 7.08 -6.51
C TYR A 117 22.00 7.29 -5.62
N VAL A 118 23.15 7.66 -6.21
CA VAL A 118 24.39 7.90 -5.47
C VAL A 118 24.24 9.08 -4.50
N ALA A 119 23.54 10.15 -4.89
CA ALA A 119 23.27 11.27 -3.99
C ALA A 119 22.48 10.84 -2.74
N ILE A 120 21.40 10.07 -2.91
CA ILE A 120 20.60 9.57 -1.78
C ILE A 120 21.40 8.56 -0.94
N PHE A 121 22.17 7.68 -1.59
CA PHE A 121 23.04 6.72 -0.92
C PHE A 121 24.09 7.42 -0.05
N ASN A 122 24.77 8.45 -0.58
CA ASN A 122 25.78 9.22 0.15
C ASN A 122 25.17 10.00 1.31
N GLU A 123 24.02 10.66 1.09
CA GLU A 123 23.31 11.36 2.16
C GLU A 123 22.89 10.40 3.29
N THR A 124 22.36 9.23 2.93
CA THR A 124 21.99 8.20 3.93
C THR A 124 23.22 7.74 4.73
N ASN A 125 24.37 7.54 4.07
CA ASN A 125 25.61 7.20 4.76
C ASN A 125 26.07 8.31 5.72
N ALA A 126 25.98 9.58 5.30
CA ALA A 126 26.33 10.72 6.14
C ALA A 126 25.42 10.83 7.37
N LEU A 127 24.12 10.54 7.22
CA LEU A 127 23.18 10.46 8.33
C LEU A 127 23.49 9.29 9.27
N LEU A 128 23.81 8.11 8.75
CA LEU A 128 24.20 6.96 9.58
C LEU A 128 25.46 7.25 10.40
N ASP A 129 26.47 7.89 9.79
CA ASP A 129 27.73 8.25 10.46
C ASP A 129 27.51 9.33 11.52
N SER A 130 26.80 10.41 11.18
CA SER A 130 26.57 11.55 12.07
C SER A 130 25.64 11.24 13.24
N LEU A 131 24.61 10.41 13.01
CA LEU A 131 23.62 10.10 14.02
C LEU A 131 24.04 8.92 14.90
N SER A 132 24.70 7.91 14.32
CA SER A 132 24.99 6.63 15.00
C SER A 132 23.74 6.06 15.71
N PRO A 133 22.66 5.74 14.96
CA PRO A 133 21.40 5.30 15.56
C PRO A 133 21.53 3.93 16.25
N ASN A 134 20.60 3.58 17.15
CA ASN A 134 20.46 2.22 17.68
C ASN A 134 19.70 1.32 16.71
N VAL A 135 18.74 1.89 15.98
CA VAL A 135 17.94 1.18 14.97
C VAL A 135 17.82 2.06 13.74
N PHE A 136 18.16 1.49 12.58
CA PHE A 136 17.87 2.07 11.28
C PHE A 136 16.72 1.33 10.64
N ILE A 137 15.60 2.03 10.47
CA ILE A 137 14.38 1.51 9.86
C ILE A 137 14.30 2.08 8.44
N VAL A 138 14.15 1.21 7.45
CA VAL A 138 14.16 1.62 6.04
C VAL A 138 12.98 1.04 5.27
N ASP A 139 12.50 1.81 4.29
CA ASP A 139 11.52 1.36 3.31
C ASP A 139 12.21 0.55 2.20
N GLY A 140 11.61 -0.59 1.83
CA GLY A 140 12.11 -1.46 0.77
C GLY A 140 12.11 -0.84 -0.62
N LEU A 141 11.29 0.19 -0.87
CA LEU A 141 11.32 0.95 -2.13
C LEU A 141 12.41 2.03 -2.15
N LEU A 142 12.96 2.41 -1.00
CA LEU A 142 14.07 3.36 -0.93
C LEU A 142 15.41 2.61 -1.09
N SER A 143 15.58 1.96 -2.24
CA SER A 143 16.75 1.13 -2.59
C SER A 143 18.12 1.78 -2.29
N PRO A 144 18.35 3.09 -2.52
CA PRO A 144 19.62 3.73 -2.13
C PRO A 144 19.89 3.67 -0.63
N ALA A 145 18.89 3.95 0.20
CA ALA A 145 19.02 3.94 1.66
C ALA A 145 19.16 2.52 2.21
N LEU A 146 18.41 1.56 1.65
CA LEU A 146 18.53 0.14 1.97
C LEU A 146 19.94 -0.37 1.66
N THR A 147 20.47 0.02 0.50
CA THR A 147 21.84 -0.32 0.08
C THR A 147 22.88 0.31 1.01
N ALA A 148 22.71 1.57 1.41
CA ALA A 148 23.59 2.23 2.39
C ALA A 148 23.60 1.47 3.73
N GLY A 149 22.42 1.12 4.25
CA GLY A 149 22.28 0.34 5.48
C GLY A 149 22.99 -1.01 5.41
N LYS A 150 22.74 -1.81 4.36
CA LYS A 150 23.41 -3.10 4.16
C LYS A 150 24.92 -2.92 3.98
N HIS A 151 25.35 -1.96 3.16
CA HIS A 151 26.76 -1.71 2.90
C HIS A 151 27.52 -1.38 4.18
N ARG A 152 27.00 -0.49 5.03
CA ARG A 152 27.64 -0.16 6.30
C ARG A 152 27.76 -1.34 7.24
N ARG A 153 26.79 -2.25 7.25
CA ARG A 153 26.91 -3.51 8.00
C ARG A 153 27.97 -4.46 7.46
N THR A 154 28.26 -4.42 6.16
CA THR A 154 29.33 -5.24 5.56
C THR A 154 30.73 -4.66 5.76
N GLN A 155 30.86 -3.39 6.13
CA GLN A 155 32.16 -2.72 6.34
C GLN A 155 32.84 -3.08 7.68
N MET A 156 32.47 -4.20 8.31
CA MET A 156 33.09 -4.71 9.53
C MET A 156 33.69 -6.11 9.30
N ASP A 157 34.95 -6.42 9.63
CA ASP A 157 36.13 -5.60 9.96
C ASP A 157 37.40 -6.36 9.49
N THR A 158 38.40 -5.65 8.98
CA THR A 158 39.77 -6.19 8.75
C THR A 158 40.65 -6.10 10.00
N LYS A 159 40.13 -5.56 11.12
CA LYS A 159 40.82 -5.36 12.40
C LYS A 159 40.08 -5.86 13.66
N GLY A 160 38.97 -6.60 13.51
CA GLY A 160 38.29 -7.31 14.60
C GLY A 160 37.59 -6.51 15.72
N GLU A 161 37.50 -5.18 15.70
CA GLU A 161 36.91 -4.40 16.79
C GLU A 161 36.18 -3.13 16.29
N VAL A 162 34.89 -3.25 15.99
CA VAL A 162 33.73 -2.46 16.49
C VAL A 162 32.49 -3.10 15.86
N PRO A 163 31.43 -3.50 16.61
CA PRO A 163 30.19 -4.03 16.04
C PRO A 163 29.29 -2.91 15.47
N THR A 164 28.52 -3.20 14.41
CA THR A 164 27.71 -2.18 13.73
C THR A 164 26.66 -1.78 14.75
N PRO A 165 26.63 -0.53 15.22
CA PRO A 165 25.92 -0.21 16.45
C PRO A 165 24.39 -0.18 16.27
N PHE A 166 23.90 -0.42 15.05
CA PHE A 166 22.48 -0.36 14.74
C PHE A 166 21.91 -1.68 14.22
N LYS A 167 20.65 -1.94 14.58
CA LYS A 167 19.82 -2.96 13.92
C LYS A 167 19.24 -2.38 12.62
N LEU A 168 19.34 -3.13 11.52
CA LEU A 168 18.71 -2.79 10.24
C LEU A 168 17.36 -3.48 10.14
N VAL A 169 16.30 -2.68 10.14
CA VAL A 169 14.91 -3.15 10.13
C VAL A 169 14.22 -2.66 8.87
N LEU A 170 13.56 -3.56 8.15
CA LEU A 170 12.68 -3.19 7.05
C LEU A 170 11.28 -2.94 7.61
N LEU A 171 10.69 -1.77 7.37
CA LEU A 171 9.28 -1.53 7.66
C LEU A 171 8.52 -1.47 6.33
N SER A 172 7.60 -2.41 6.13
CA SER A 172 6.98 -2.66 4.84
C SER A 172 5.45 -2.55 4.92
N PRO A 173 4.80 -1.78 4.02
CA PRO A 173 3.34 -1.76 3.89
C PRO A 173 2.76 -3.06 3.30
N ASN A 174 3.62 -3.98 2.84
CA ASN A 174 3.24 -5.16 2.07
C ASN A 174 2.70 -6.31 2.94
N SER A 175 2.17 -7.33 2.28
CA SER A 175 1.65 -8.54 2.91
C SER A 175 2.76 -9.55 3.27
N ILE A 176 2.41 -10.56 4.07
CA ILE A 176 3.29 -11.70 4.34
C ILE A 176 3.52 -12.50 3.06
N LYS A 177 2.49 -12.64 2.22
CA LYS A 177 2.62 -13.31 0.91
C LYS A 177 3.75 -12.71 0.08
N ASP A 178 3.90 -11.39 0.04
CA ASP A 178 4.91 -10.71 -0.79
C ASP A 178 6.35 -11.06 -0.42
N LEU A 179 6.60 -11.45 0.83
CA LEU A 179 7.91 -11.89 1.30
C LEU A 179 8.03 -13.40 1.47
N ALA A 180 6.94 -14.12 1.71
CA ALA A 180 7.01 -15.53 2.10
C ALA A 180 6.48 -16.51 1.04
N SER A 181 5.76 -16.05 0.01
CA SER A 181 5.13 -16.98 -0.95
C SER A 181 6.13 -17.84 -1.71
N HIS A 182 7.35 -17.34 -1.93
CA HIS A 182 8.43 -18.08 -2.60
C HIS A 182 8.97 -19.27 -1.78
N LEU A 183 8.62 -19.36 -0.49
CA LEU A 183 8.99 -20.44 0.42
C LEU A 183 7.99 -21.59 0.41
N GLU A 184 6.83 -21.42 -0.25
CA GLU A 184 5.86 -22.48 -0.39
C GLU A 184 6.39 -23.65 -1.22
N PRO A 185 5.79 -24.85 -1.09
CA PRO A 185 6.09 -25.97 -1.97
C PRO A 185 6.02 -25.57 -3.45
N PRO A 186 6.97 -26.00 -4.31
CA PRO A 186 7.08 -25.51 -5.69
C PRO A 186 5.81 -25.60 -6.54
N GLN A 187 4.96 -26.60 -6.28
CA GLN A 187 3.67 -26.75 -6.96
C GLN A 187 2.72 -25.55 -6.74
N ASN A 188 2.78 -24.91 -5.57
CA ASN A 188 1.94 -23.78 -5.23
C ASN A 188 2.39 -22.52 -5.98
N LEU A 189 3.69 -22.36 -6.23
CA LEU A 189 4.23 -21.20 -6.97
C LEU A 189 3.68 -21.08 -8.39
N ILE A 190 3.30 -22.20 -9.01
CA ILE A 190 2.82 -22.22 -10.40
C ILE A 190 1.29 -22.23 -10.46
N ALA A 191 0.64 -23.02 -9.59
CA ALA A 191 -0.79 -23.30 -9.69
C ALA A 191 -1.67 -22.49 -8.73
N LYS A 192 -1.10 -21.92 -7.67
CA LYS A 192 -1.87 -21.20 -6.63
C LYS A 192 -1.77 -19.69 -6.77
N TRP A 193 -0.56 -19.20 -7.09
CA TRP A 193 -0.25 -17.77 -7.10
C TRP A 193 -0.09 -17.22 -8.51
N PRO A 194 -0.94 -16.26 -8.92
CA PRO A 194 -0.74 -15.50 -10.14
C PRO A 194 0.62 -14.78 -10.10
N ILE A 195 1.27 -14.69 -11.27
CA ILE A 195 2.41 -13.78 -11.43
C ILE A 195 1.94 -12.35 -11.15
N THR A 196 2.78 -11.57 -10.46
CA THR A 196 2.45 -10.18 -10.07
C THR A 196 1.94 -9.37 -11.25
N GLY A 197 0.74 -8.79 -11.10
CA GLY A 197 0.07 -8.01 -12.13
C GLY A 197 -0.72 -8.82 -13.16
N ALA A 198 -0.87 -10.15 -13.01
CA ALA A 198 -1.58 -11.00 -13.96
C ALA A 198 -3.10 -10.95 -13.88
N ALA A 199 -3.67 -10.30 -12.85
CA ALA A 199 -5.11 -10.14 -12.66
C ALA A 199 -5.90 -11.46 -12.79
N MET A 200 -5.44 -12.52 -12.11
CA MET A 200 -6.13 -13.80 -12.06
C MET A 200 -6.75 -14.04 -10.69
N LEU A 201 -7.80 -14.87 -10.66
CA LEU A 201 -8.42 -15.35 -9.43
C LEU A 201 -7.46 -16.28 -8.67
N MET A 202 -7.62 -16.34 -7.34
CA MET A 202 -6.84 -17.17 -6.43
C MET A 202 -7.76 -18.14 -5.65
N PRO A 203 -7.41 -19.44 -5.57
CA PRO A 203 -6.34 -20.11 -6.32
C PRO A 203 -6.60 -20.06 -7.83
N ILE A 204 -5.55 -20.22 -8.64
CA ILE A 204 -5.67 -20.11 -10.09
C ILE A 204 -6.59 -21.22 -10.62
N PRO A 205 -7.66 -20.90 -11.37
CA PRO A 205 -8.44 -21.90 -12.07
C PRO A 205 -7.55 -22.75 -12.99
N TRP A 206 -7.75 -24.07 -13.00
CA TRP A 206 -6.85 -25.00 -13.69
C TRP A 206 -6.58 -24.65 -15.17
N TYR A 207 -7.58 -24.10 -15.86
CA TYR A 207 -7.48 -23.70 -17.26
C TYR A 207 -6.64 -22.43 -17.49
N LEU A 208 -6.34 -21.66 -16.43
CA LEU A 208 -5.44 -20.50 -16.47
C LEU A 208 -4.00 -20.83 -16.05
N ILE A 209 -3.73 -22.02 -15.51
CA ILE A 209 -2.37 -22.45 -15.14
C ILE A 209 -1.39 -22.35 -16.33
N PRO A 210 -1.74 -22.80 -17.56
CA PRO A 210 -0.84 -22.66 -18.71
C PRO A 210 -0.52 -21.19 -19.04
N LEU A 211 -1.50 -20.29 -18.88
CA LEU A 211 -1.31 -18.86 -19.10
C LEU A 211 -0.42 -18.23 -18.02
N ASN A 212 -0.61 -18.61 -16.75
CA ASN A 212 0.26 -18.17 -15.67
C ASN A 212 1.71 -18.66 -15.86
N PHE A 213 1.88 -19.91 -16.29
CA PHE A 213 3.18 -20.46 -16.63
C PHE A 213 3.84 -19.72 -17.80
N TYR A 214 3.07 -19.35 -18.83
CA TYR A 214 3.56 -18.46 -19.89
C TYR A 214 4.05 -17.11 -19.32
N PHE A 215 3.30 -16.49 -18.41
CA PHE A 215 3.73 -15.25 -17.76
C PHE A 215 5.01 -15.42 -16.95
N LEU A 216 5.18 -16.55 -16.26
CA LEU A 216 6.43 -16.89 -15.56
C LEU A 216 7.61 -16.99 -16.55
N LEU A 217 7.45 -17.69 -17.67
CA LEU A 217 8.50 -17.79 -18.69
C LEU A 217 8.86 -16.43 -19.27
N ARG A 218 7.85 -15.60 -19.57
CA ARG A 218 8.06 -14.21 -20.04
C ARG A 218 8.76 -13.35 -19.00
N LEU A 219 8.46 -13.58 -17.72
CA LEU A 219 9.10 -12.88 -16.63
C LEU A 219 10.58 -13.23 -16.53
N ILE A 220 10.91 -14.53 -16.51
CA ILE A 220 12.29 -15.01 -16.49
C ILE A 220 13.06 -14.47 -17.70
N PHE A 221 12.47 -14.57 -18.90
CA PHE A 221 13.06 -14.00 -20.12
C PHE A 221 13.34 -12.50 -19.97
N THR A 222 12.41 -11.74 -19.40
CA THR A 222 12.59 -10.30 -19.17
C THR A 222 13.71 -10.02 -18.18
N LEU A 223 13.77 -10.73 -17.06
CA LEU A 223 14.83 -10.54 -16.05
C LEU A 223 16.22 -10.88 -16.60
N VAL A 224 16.33 -11.89 -17.47
CA VAL A 224 17.61 -12.30 -18.09
C VAL A 224 18.03 -11.37 -19.23
N THR A 225 17.08 -10.83 -20.00
CA THR A 225 17.38 -10.02 -21.20
C THR A 225 17.39 -8.52 -20.98
N ASP A 226 16.73 -8.03 -19.93
CA ASP A 226 16.67 -6.59 -19.63
C ASP A 226 18.00 -6.11 -19.05
N LYS A 227 18.78 -5.42 -19.89
CA LYS A 227 20.07 -4.84 -19.51
C LYS A 227 19.94 -3.62 -18.60
N HIS A 228 18.73 -3.09 -18.38
CA HIS A 228 18.53 -1.85 -17.62
C HIS A 228 19.08 -1.94 -16.19
N MET A 229 18.70 -3.00 -15.46
CA MET A 229 19.12 -3.21 -14.07
C MET A 229 20.64 -3.41 -13.97
N PRO A 230 21.27 -4.35 -14.73
CA PRO A 230 22.72 -4.50 -14.73
C PRO A 230 23.47 -3.22 -15.10
N SER A 231 23.04 -2.49 -16.14
CA SER A 231 23.70 -1.25 -16.56
C SER A 231 23.60 -0.16 -15.50
N LYS A 232 22.44 0.00 -14.84
CA LYS A 232 22.29 0.95 -13.74
C LYS A 232 23.15 0.57 -12.54
N MET A 233 23.15 -0.70 -12.13
CA MET A 233 23.98 -1.17 -11.03
C MET A 233 25.48 -0.96 -11.30
N ALA A 234 25.93 -1.20 -12.53
CA ALA A 234 27.31 -0.91 -12.94
C ALA A 234 27.63 0.59 -12.87
N ALA A 235 26.75 1.45 -13.38
CA ALA A 235 26.92 2.90 -13.29
C ALA A 235 26.96 3.40 -11.85
N ILE A 236 26.09 2.87 -10.97
CA ILE A 236 26.09 3.17 -9.53
C ILE A 236 27.44 2.80 -8.92
N ARG A 237 27.94 1.58 -9.14
CA ARG A 237 29.25 1.12 -8.63
C ARG A 237 30.40 2.01 -9.07
N THR A 238 30.39 2.44 -10.34
CA THR A 238 31.38 3.37 -10.88
C THR A 238 31.30 4.73 -10.20
N LEU A 239 30.10 5.31 -10.07
CA LEU A 239 29.89 6.63 -9.46
C LEU A 239 30.17 6.64 -7.95
N THR A 240 29.92 5.54 -7.23
CA THR A 240 30.28 5.42 -5.82
C THR A 240 31.75 5.12 -5.60
N GLY A 241 32.49 4.71 -6.63
CA GLY A 241 33.86 4.20 -6.48
C GLY A 241 33.94 2.87 -5.71
N LEU A 242 32.85 2.11 -5.66
CA LEU A 242 32.72 0.86 -4.90
C LEU A 242 32.37 -0.29 -5.85
N PRO A 243 33.37 -0.98 -6.44
CA PRO A 243 33.11 -2.04 -7.43
C PRO A 243 32.33 -3.23 -6.85
N GLU A 244 32.54 -3.55 -5.57
CA GLU A 244 31.89 -4.67 -4.87
C GLU A 244 30.57 -4.29 -4.18
N LEU A 245 30.01 -3.10 -4.46
CA LEU A 245 28.77 -2.68 -3.83
C LEU A 245 27.60 -3.59 -4.23
N ASP A 246 26.98 -4.21 -3.22
CA ASP A 246 25.75 -4.98 -3.34
C ASP A 246 24.53 -4.04 -3.41
N VAL A 247 24.24 -3.55 -4.62
CA VAL A 247 23.08 -2.68 -4.91
C VAL A 247 21.80 -3.46 -4.64
N SER A 248 21.18 -3.15 -3.50
CA SER A 248 20.02 -3.86 -2.97
C SER A 248 18.71 -3.25 -3.43
N THR A 249 17.77 -4.12 -3.79
CA THR A 249 16.39 -3.80 -4.16
C THR A 249 15.44 -4.66 -3.34
N PHE A 250 14.17 -4.28 -3.27
CA PHE A 250 13.16 -5.12 -2.62
C PHE A 250 13.15 -6.57 -3.17
N ALA A 251 13.24 -6.73 -4.49
CA ALA A 251 13.29 -8.06 -5.10
C ALA A 251 14.55 -8.85 -4.70
N SER A 252 15.73 -8.21 -4.65
CA SER A 252 16.98 -8.90 -4.33
C SER A 252 17.06 -9.34 -2.87
N ILE A 253 16.50 -8.55 -1.93
CA ILE A 253 16.48 -8.96 -0.51
C ILE A 253 15.54 -10.13 -0.23
N VAL A 254 14.47 -10.30 -1.03
CA VAL A 254 13.62 -11.48 -0.93
C VAL A 254 14.39 -12.70 -1.44
N GLN A 255 15.09 -12.56 -2.57
CA GLN A 255 15.88 -13.64 -3.18
C GLN A 255 17.10 -14.07 -2.37
N ASP A 256 17.75 -13.14 -1.65
CA ASP A 256 18.96 -13.42 -0.87
C ASP A 256 18.70 -13.96 0.54
N GLY A 257 17.44 -14.19 0.91
CA GLY A 257 17.08 -14.70 2.24
C GLY A 257 17.09 -13.63 3.34
N LEU A 258 16.86 -12.36 3.00
CA LEU A 258 16.93 -11.22 3.91
C LEU A 258 18.33 -11.08 4.53
N LYS A 259 19.37 -11.26 3.72
CA LYS A 259 20.76 -11.21 4.20
C LYS A 259 21.10 -9.78 4.63
N GLY A 260 21.65 -9.64 5.84
CA GLY A 260 22.00 -8.34 6.41
C GLY A 260 20.82 -7.53 6.95
N ILE A 261 19.61 -8.10 6.99
CA ILE A 261 18.41 -7.52 7.61
C ILE A 261 18.13 -8.30 8.90
N ASP A 262 17.96 -7.59 10.03
CA ASP A 262 17.65 -8.23 11.31
C ASP A 262 16.18 -8.63 11.35
N HIS A 263 15.28 -7.70 11.01
CA HIS A 263 13.84 -7.93 11.03
C HIS A 263 13.12 -7.20 9.90
N VAL A 264 11.96 -7.74 9.52
CA VAL A 264 11.00 -7.14 8.61
C VAL A 264 9.68 -6.99 9.36
N LEU A 265 9.30 -5.75 9.66
CA LEU A 265 8.01 -5.40 10.24
C LEU A 265 7.01 -5.20 9.11
N LEU A 266 5.93 -5.98 9.13
CA LEU A 266 4.92 -5.99 8.07
C LEU A 266 3.64 -5.30 8.53
N SER A 267 3.05 -4.49 7.64
CA SER A 267 1.69 -3.94 7.80
C SER A 267 0.59 -4.99 7.59
N SER A 268 0.92 -6.28 7.74
CA SER A 268 0.00 -7.42 7.67
C SER A 268 0.22 -8.35 8.87
N ARG A 269 -0.71 -9.29 9.07
CA ARG A 269 -0.60 -10.45 9.98
C ARG A 269 -1.30 -11.65 9.36
N LEU A 270 -0.94 -12.87 9.80
CA LEU A 270 -1.38 -14.11 9.16
C LEU A 270 -2.91 -14.24 9.10
N GLU A 271 -3.60 -13.85 10.16
CA GLU A 271 -5.06 -13.98 10.31
C GLU A 271 -5.84 -13.17 9.28
N VAL A 272 -5.22 -12.13 8.74
CA VAL A 272 -5.83 -11.26 7.74
C VAL A 272 -5.13 -11.35 6.41
N ASP A 273 -4.08 -12.17 6.27
CA ASP A 273 -3.37 -12.45 5.01
C ASP A 273 -4.16 -13.39 4.11
N PHE A 274 -3.49 -14.12 3.22
CA PHE A 274 -4.15 -15.17 2.45
C PHE A 274 -4.38 -16.41 3.32
N PRO A 275 -5.65 -16.86 3.55
CA PRO A 275 -5.93 -18.04 4.36
C PRO A 275 -5.30 -19.32 3.81
N SER A 276 -4.99 -19.34 2.52
CA SER A 276 -4.39 -20.49 1.85
C SER A 276 -2.87 -20.55 1.96
N LEU A 277 -2.17 -19.49 2.44
CA LEU A 277 -0.70 -19.40 2.47
C LEU A 277 -0.08 -20.59 3.24
N ASP A 278 0.76 -21.38 2.56
CA ASP A 278 1.33 -22.62 3.11
C ASP A 278 2.81 -22.43 3.48
N LEU A 279 3.03 -22.01 4.73
CA LEU A 279 4.37 -21.76 5.27
C LEU A 279 4.83 -22.85 6.25
N ALA A 280 4.18 -24.02 6.25
CA ALA A 280 4.48 -25.08 7.22
C ALA A 280 5.95 -25.55 7.15
N ASN A 281 6.52 -25.53 5.95
CA ASN A 281 7.91 -25.94 5.69
C ASN A 281 8.87 -24.76 5.48
N ALA A 282 8.42 -23.52 5.73
CA ALA A 282 9.26 -22.35 5.54
C ALA A 282 10.44 -22.38 6.55
N PRO A 283 11.67 -22.00 6.13
CA PRO A 283 12.82 -22.02 7.02
C PRO A 283 12.60 -21.15 8.26
N ARG A 284 12.75 -21.74 9.45
CA ARG A 284 12.47 -21.06 10.71
C ARG A 284 13.27 -19.76 10.87
N ALA A 285 14.57 -19.81 10.52
CA ALA A 285 15.45 -18.64 10.57
C ALA A 285 15.02 -17.49 9.64
N TYR A 286 14.32 -17.78 8.54
CA TYR A 286 13.72 -16.74 7.69
C TYR A 286 12.45 -16.20 8.33
N MET A 287 11.57 -17.09 8.80
CA MET A 287 10.30 -16.73 9.42
C MET A 287 10.46 -15.93 10.71
N ASP A 288 11.49 -16.20 11.51
CA ASP A 288 11.79 -15.44 12.74
C ASP A 288 12.16 -13.97 12.46
N LYS A 289 12.60 -13.65 11.23
CA LYS A 289 12.82 -12.25 10.81
C LYS A 289 11.53 -11.54 10.44
N LEU A 290 10.49 -12.26 10.03
CA LEU A 290 9.23 -11.69 9.60
C LEU A 290 8.30 -11.47 10.80
N ILE A 291 7.99 -10.20 11.08
CA ILE A 291 7.11 -9.82 12.18
C ILE A 291 5.84 -9.20 11.60
N GLY A 292 4.75 -9.96 11.66
CA GLY A 292 3.42 -9.48 11.27
C GLY A 292 2.88 -8.52 12.32
N CYS A 293 3.05 -7.22 12.12
CA CYS A 293 2.55 -6.19 13.03
C CYS A 293 1.13 -5.76 12.66
N GLY A 294 0.83 -5.69 11.37
CA GLY A 294 -0.25 -4.85 10.89
C GLY A 294 -1.66 -5.40 11.03
N PRO A 295 -2.68 -4.63 10.64
CA PRO A 295 -2.52 -3.41 9.87
C PRO A 295 -1.91 -2.25 10.66
N ILE A 296 -0.88 -1.61 10.09
CA ILE A 296 -0.26 -0.40 10.64
C ILE A 296 -0.95 0.80 9.99
N LEU A 297 -1.85 1.44 10.73
CA LEU A 297 -2.63 2.58 10.26
C LEU A 297 -2.36 3.78 11.17
N ARG A 298 -2.46 4.99 10.60
CA ARG A 298 -2.38 6.23 11.36
C ARG A 298 -3.55 6.32 12.35
N ALA A 299 -3.29 6.94 13.50
CA ALA A 299 -4.38 7.43 14.32
C ALA A 299 -5.07 8.57 13.57
N ALA A 300 -6.39 8.51 13.53
CA ALA A 300 -7.22 9.55 12.96
C ALA A 300 -8.19 10.03 14.03
N PRO A 301 -8.42 11.35 14.15
CA PRO A 301 -9.44 11.87 15.05
C PRO A 301 -10.84 11.39 14.63
N PRO A 302 -11.81 11.35 15.55
CA PRO A 302 -13.20 11.06 15.21
C PRO A 302 -13.73 11.99 14.11
N LEU A 303 -14.60 11.48 13.23
CA LEU A 303 -15.17 12.30 12.15
C LEU A 303 -15.90 13.54 12.67
N THR A 304 -16.53 13.46 13.84
CA THR A 304 -17.22 14.57 14.49
C THR A 304 -16.30 15.74 14.85
N GLU A 305 -15.00 15.52 14.93
CA GLU A 305 -13.99 16.55 15.20
C GLU A 305 -13.38 17.06 13.89
N SER A 306 -13.03 16.15 12.97
CA SER A 306 -12.36 16.51 11.71
C SER A 306 -13.30 17.11 10.66
N ASP A 307 -14.56 16.63 10.59
CA ASP A 307 -15.58 17.12 9.66
C ASP A 307 -17.00 16.92 10.25
N PRO A 308 -17.45 17.82 11.14
CA PRO A 308 -18.74 17.71 11.81
C PRO A 308 -19.93 17.72 10.86
N LEU A 309 -19.82 18.42 9.72
CA LEU A 309 -20.88 18.51 8.72
C LEU A 309 -21.05 17.18 7.97
N LEU A 310 -19.94 16.54 7.61
CA LEU A 310 -19.98 15.21 7.02
C LEU A 310 -20.47 14.17 8.04
N ALA A 311 -20.03 14.26 9.31
CA ALA A 311 -20.52 13.38 10.37
C ALA A 311 -22.04 13.45 10.52
N LYS A 312 -22.61 14.65 10.54
CA LYS A 312 -24.07 14.84 10.61
C LYS A 312 -24.78 14.25 9.39
N TRP A 313 -24.25 14.50 8.19
CA TRP A 313 -24.83 13.97 6.95
C TRP A 313 -24.84 12.44 6.89
N MET A 314 -23.79 11.80 7.41
CA MET A 314 -23.71 10.32 7.45
C MET A 314 -24.71 9.69 8.42
N LYS A 315 -25.15 10.42 9.47
CA LYS A 315 -26.11 9.88 10.44
C LYS A 315 -27.53 9.74 9.90
N ASP A 316 -27.84 10.38 8.78
CA ASP A 316 -29.18 10.36 8.21
C ASP A 316 -29.48 9.10 7.36
N GLY A 317 -28.55 8.14 7.27
CA GLY A 317 -28.79 6.86 6.60
C GLY A 317 -27.51 6.06 6.33
N PRO A 318 -27.63 4.76 5.96
CA PRO A 318 -26.47 3.92 5.68
C PRO A 318 -25.67 4.45 4.50
N VAL A 319 -24.34 4.42 4.60
CA VAL A 319 -23.44 5.05 3.63
C VAL A 319 -22.64 4.02 2.83
N VAL A 320 -22.62 4.18 1.51
CA VAL A 320 -21.63 3.54 0.64
C VAL A 320 -20.55 4.57 0.31
N THR A 321 -19.28 4.23 0.57
CA THR A 321 -18.15 5.11 0.25
C THR A 321 -17.42 4.62 -0.99
N ILE A 322 -16.97 5.55 -1.83
CA ILE A 322 -16.20 5.25 -3.03
C ILE A 322 -14.95 6.11 -3.00
N ASN A 323 -13.80 5.48 -2.77
CA ASN A 323 -12.50 6.13 -2.71
C ASN A 323 -11.44 5.27 -3.40
N LEU A 324 -11.13 5.62 -4.64
CA LEU A 324 -10.14 4.90 -5.47
C LEU A 324 -8.71 5.39 -5.24
N GLY A 325 -8.43 5.94 -4.05
CA GLY A 325 -7.10 6.40 -3.64
C GLY A 325 -6.70 7.74 -4.26
N THR A 326 -5.42 8.07 -4.17
CA THR A 326 -4.85 9.33 -4.67
C THR A 326 -4.30 9.23 -6.08
N VAL A 327 -4.12 8.02 -6.60
CA VAL A 327 -3.44 7.76 -7.89
C VAL A 327 -4.43 7.40 -9.00
N CYS A 328 -5.50 6.65 -8.72
CA CYS A 328 -6.48 6.28 -9.75
C CYS A 328 -7.18 7.52 -10.31
N GLN A 329 -6.99 7.77 -11.60
CA GLN A 329 -7.64 8.84 -12.35
C GLN A 329 -8.75 8.27 -13.22
N VAL A 330 -9.87 9.00 -13.29
CA VAL A 330 -11.13 8.56 -13.89
C VAL A 330 -11.54 9.49 -15.04
N SER A 331 -11.74 8.93 -16.24
CA SER A 331 -12.28 9.68 -17.39
C SER A 331 -13.79 9.90 -17.23
N GLU A 332 -14.39 10.77 -18.05
CA GLU A 332 -15.84 11.01 -18.01
C GLU A 332 -16.64 9.72 -18.27
N ASP A 333 -16.26 8.94 -19.28
CA ASP A 333 -16.90 7.64 -19.59
C ASP A 333 -16.87 6.67 -18.39
N GLU A 334 -15.73 6.59 -17.70
CA GLU A 334 -15.57 5.75 -16.51
C GLU A 334 -16.43 6.24 -15.34
N ALA A 335 -16.56 7.56 -15.18
CA ALA A 335 -17.44 8.18 -14.19
C ALA A 335 -18.92 7.93 -14.52
N VAL A 336 -19.31 7.99 -15.80
CA VAL A 336 -20.66 7.68 -16.27
C VAL A 336 -21.01 6.21 -15.98
N GLU A 337 -20.10 5.27 -16.24
CA GLU A 337 -20.33 3.85 -15.94
C GLU A 337 -20.43 3.57 -14.44
N MET A 338 -19.62 4.25 -13.61
CA MET A 338 -19.80 4.20 -12.15
C MET A 338 -21.18 4.75 -11.75
N ALA A 339 -21.58 5.91 -12.29
CA ALA A 339 -22.86 6.53 -11.97
C ALA A 339 -24.06 5.64 -12.34
N ARG A 340 -23.99 4.96 -13.50
CA ARG A 340 -24.98 3.94 -13.90
C ARG A 340 -25.04 2.77 -12.93
N ALA A 341 -23.88 2.27 -12.47
CA ALA A 341 -23.86 1.20 -11.48
C ALA A 341 -24.51 1.62 -10.15
N LEU A 342 -24.23 2.84 -9.70
CA LEU A 342 -24.81 3.41 -8.49
C LEU A 342 -26.32 3.65 -8.63
N ARG A 343 -26.78 4.13 -9.79
CA ARG A 343 -28.23 4.26 -10.09
C ARG A 343 -28.93 2.91 -9.95
N MET A 344 -28.40 1.85 -10.55
CA MET A 344 -28.98 0.50 -10.42
C MET A 344 -29.02 0.02 -8.97
N MET A 345 -27.97 0.28 -8.19
CA MET A 345 -27.93 -0.03 -6.75
C MET A 345 -28.97 0.78 -5.95
N LEU A 346 -29.14 2.07 -6.25
CA LEU A 346 -30.13 2.95 -5.62
C LEU A 346 -31.56 2.54 -5.96
N ASP A 347 -31.82 2.14 -7.20
CA ASP A 347 -33.13 1.65 -7.64
C ASP A 347 -33.48 0.33 -6.91
N GLU A 348 -32.50 -0.55 -6.73
CA GLU A 348 -32.66 -1.76 -5.91
C GLU A 348 -32.92 -1.43 -4.43
N ALA A 349 -32.24 -0.41 -3.90
CA ALA A 349 -32.49 0.10 -2.55
C ALA A 349 -33.94 0.60 -2.38
N ALA A 350 -34.44 1.33 -3.38
CA ALA A 350 -35.81 1.81 -3.43
C ALA A 350 -36.82 0.66 -3.50
N ARG A 351 -36.52 -0.39 -4.29
CA ARG A 351 -37.36 -1.59 -4.40
C ARG A 351 -37.44 -2.36 -3.08
N ARG A 352 -36.35 -2.46 -2.33
CA ARG A 352 -36.32 -3.16 -1.02
C ARG A 352 -37.04 -2.39 0.09
N GLY A 353 -37.10 -1.07 0.01
CA GLY A 353 -37.77 -0.24 1.01
C GLY A 353 -37.01 -0.16 2.35
N GLY A 354 -37.68 0.35 3.38
CA GLY A 354 -37.13 0.45 4.74
C GLY A 354 -35.92 1.38 4.83
N ASN A 355 -34.94 1.04 5.68
CA ASN A 355 -33.74 1.85 5.88
C ASN A 355 -32.90 2.03 4.60
N SER A 356 -33.04 1.12 3.62
CA SER A 356 -32.31 1.19 2.35
C SER A 356 -32.74 2.38 1.48
N THR A 357 -33.96 2.92 1.66
CA THR A 357 -34.39 4.11 0.91
C THR A 357 -33.64 5.38 1.34
N GLY A 358 -33.15 5.39 2.59
CA GLY A 358 -32.31 6.44 3.14
C GLY A 358 -30.83 6.29 2.80
N MET A 359 -30.44 5.30 1.98
CA MET A 359 -29.04 5.06 1.65
C MET A 359 -28.39 6.28 0.97
N ARG A 360 -27.14 6.52 1.35
CA ARG A 360 -26.32 7.64 0.92
C ARG A 360 -25.04 7.17 0.25
N ILE A 361 -24.49 7.99 -0.64
CA ILE A 361 -23.24 7.69 -1.35
C ILE A 361 -22.28 8.86 -1.20
N LEU A 362 -21.10 8.58 -0.67
CA LEU A 362 -19.98 9.52 -0.64
C LEU A 362 -18.93 9.06 -1.65
N TRP A 363 -18.76 9.80 -2.73
CA TRP A 363 -17.86 9.44 -3.82
C TRP A 363 -16.77 10.49 -3.99
N LYS A 364 -15.55 10.12 -3.63
CA LYS A 364 -14.35 10.90 -3.95
C LYS A 364 -13.87 10.57 -5.36
N LEU A 365 -14.01 11.51 -6.28
CA LEU A 365 -13.68 11.35 -7.69
C LEU A 365 -12.43 12.14 -8.04
N LYS A 366 -11.36 11.43 -8.44
CA LYS A 366 -10.18 12.07 -9.03
C LYS A 366 -10.29 11.98 -10.55
N LYS A 367 -10.53 13.12 -11.19
CA LYS A 367 -10.70 13.24 -12.64
C LYS A 367 -9.37 13.04 -13.38
N ASP A 368 -9.44 12.53 -14.60
CA ASP A 368 -8.29 12.35 -15.49
C ASP A 368 -8.24 13.45 -16.56
N PRO A 369 -7.41 14.50 -16.39
CA PRO A 369 -7.32 15.58 -17.36
C PRO A 369 -6.59 15.17 -18.64
N ALA A 370 -5.94 14.00 -18.68
CA ALA A 370 -5.18 13.54 -19.84
C ALA A 370 -6.03 12.65 -20.78
N ARG A 371 -7.14 12.08 -20.28
CA ARG A 371 -8.01 11.15 -21.02
C ARG A 371 -9.40 11.73 -21.27
N GLY A 372 -9.46 12.76 -22.10
CA GLY A 372 -10.70 13.40 -22.54
C GLY A 372 -10.72 14.91 -22.25
N PRO A 373 -11.80 15.60 -22.65
CA PRO A 373 -12.02 16.98 -22.24
C PRO A 373 -12.22 17.07 -20.72
N GLU A 374 -11.98 18.25 -20.16
CA GLU A 374 -12.35 18.53 -18.77
C GLU A 374 -13.88 18.39 -18.60
N TYR A 375 -14.30 17.74 -17.52
CA TYR A 375 -15.71 17.47 -17.24
C TYR A 375 -16.05 17.80 -15.77
N HIS A 376 -17.33 18.06 -15.51
CA HIS A 376 -17.87 18.31 -14.17
C HIS A 376 -18.93 17.28 -13.77
N THR A 377 -19.38 17.35 -12.53
CA THR A 377 -20.39 16.43 -11.95
C THR A 377 -21.66 17.15 -11.49
N GLY A 378 -21.74 18.46 -11.67
CA GLY A 378 -22.92 19.29 -11.38
C GLY A 378 -23.93 19.36 -12.54
N PRO A 379 -25.00 20.16 -12.40
CA PRO A 379 -26.08 20.26 -13.39
C PRO A 379 -25.59 20.42 -14.83
N GLY A 380 -26.16 19.61 -15.73
CA GLY A 380 -25.79 19.57 -17.15
C GLY A 380 -24.64 18.63 -17.51
N SER A 381 -24.05 17.90 -16.56
CA SER A 381 -23.10 16.82 -16.86
C SER A 381 -23.79 15.47 -17.05
N ALA A 382 -23.13 14.57 -17.78
CA ALA A 382 -23.62 13.20 -18.00
C ALA A 382 -23.78 12.39 -16.68
N THR A 383 -22.94 12.66 -15.68
CA THR A 383 -23.06 12.05 -14.35
C THR A 383 -24.27 12.60 -13.57
N PHE A 384 -24.54 13.90 -13.69
CA PHE A 384 -25.72 14.53 -13.08
C PHE A 384 -27.01 14.07 -13.77
N ASP A 385 -27.01 13.85 -15.08
CA ASP A 385 -28.20 13.31 -15.77
C ASP A 385 -28.64 11.95 -15.22
N ILE A 386 -27.69 11.16 -14.66
CA ILE A 386 -27.97 9.85 -14.09
C ILE A 386 -28.35 9.92 -12.61
N LEU A 387 -27.63 10.73 -11.81
CA LEU A 387 -27.74 10.77 -10.34
C LEU A 387 -28.35 12.08 -9.79
N GLY A 388 -28.79 12.98 -10.65
CA GLY A 388 -29.16 14.36 -10.31
C GLY A 388 -30.23 14.44 -9.22
N LYS A 389 -31.27 13.60 -9.30
CA LYS A 389 -32.31 13.50 -8.27
C LYS A 389 -31.73 13.23 -6.88
N GLU A 390 -30.74 12.35 -6.78
CA GLU A 390 -30.12 11.99 -5.52
C GLU A 390 -29.07 13.01 -5.06
N ILE A 391 -28.43 13.71 -5.99
CA ILE A 391 -27.53 14.83 -5.69
C ILE A 391 -28.34 16.02 -5.13
N GLU A 392 -29.45 16.38 -5.77
CA GLU A 392 -30.35 17.45 -5.32
C GLU A 392 -30.99 17.16 -3.96
N ALA A 393 -31.30 15.88 -3.69
CA ALA A 393 -31.78 15.42 -2.40
C ALA A 393 -30.67 15.27 -1.34
N ASP A 394 -29.44 15.67 -1.64
CA ASP A 394 -28.24 15.51 -0.81
C ASP A 394 -28.05 14.08 -0.31
N ARG A 395 -28.42 13.06 -1.10
CA ARG A 395 -28.14 11.64 -0.81
C ARG A 395 -26.86 11.15 -1.49
N VAL A 396 -26.44 11.80 -2.57
CA VAL A 396 -25.20 11.50 -3.29
C VAL A 396 -24.31 12.73 -3.27
N ARG A 397 -23.10 12.60 -2.73
CA ARG A 397 -22.07 13.63 -2.77
C ARG A 397 -20.89 13.15 -3.60
N ILE A 398 -20.62 13.84 -4.72
CA ILE A 398 -19.44 13.61 -5.55
C ILE A 398 -18.47 14.77 -5.31
N VAL A 399 -17.30 14.47 -4.76
CA VAL A 399 -16.32 15.47 -4.32
C VAL A 399 -14.94 15.17 -4.89
N ASP A 400 -14.15 16.21 -5.16
CA ASP A 400 -12.76 16.02 -5.62
C ASP A 400 -11.83 15.64 -4.46
N TRP A 401 -12.16 16.10 -3.23
CA TRP A 401 -11.38 15.87 -2.03
C TRP A 401 -12.27 15.69 -0.79
N ILE A 402 -11.78 14.91 0.17
CA ILE A 402 -12.38 14.70 1.48
C ILE A 402 -11.34 15.15 2.52
N VAL A 403 -11.75 16.04 3.43
CA VAL A 403 -10.86 16.59 4.46
C VAL A 403 -10.54 15.55 5.52
N ALA A 404 -11.55 14.82 6.00
CA ALA A 404 -11.36 13.77 6.99
C ALA A 404 -10.54 12.59 6.45
N GLU A 405 -9.72 11.99 7.32
CA GLU A 405 -9.00 10.77 6.95
C GLU A 405 -9.97 9.62 6.66
N PRO A 406 -9.67 8.71 5.71
CA PRO A 406 -10.54 7.58 5.39
C PRO A 406 -10.95 6.75 6.61
N ASN A 407 -10.01 6.54 7.54
CA ASN A 407 -10.24 5.79 8.77
C ASN A 407 -11.28 6.47 9.69
N SER A 408 -11.30 7.81 9.75
CA SER A 408 -12.32 8.57 10.52
C SER A 408 -13.73 8.31 9.99
N ILE A 409 -13.88 8.25 8.66
CA ILE A 409 -15.16 8.01 7.99
C ILE A 409 -15.63 6.57 8.21
N LEU A 410 -14.74 5.61 8.04
CA LEU A 410 -15.09 4.19 8.13
C LEU A 410 -15.44 3.76 9.56
N ASN A 411 -14.81 4.35 10.58
CA ASN A 411 -15.09 4.05 11.98
C ASN A 411 -16.37 4.70 12.55
N THR A 412 -17.13 5.46 11.75
CA THR A 412 -18.41 6.06 12.20
C THR A 412 -19.47 5.03 12.58
N GLY A 413 -19.36 3.82 12.03
CA GLY A 413 -20.37 2.77 12.13
C GLY A 413 -21.53 2.93 11.13
N ASP A 414 -21.55 4.01 10.34
CA ASP A 414 -22.63 4.30 9.38
C ASP A 414 -22.30 3.78 7.97
N VAL A 415 -21.03 3.45 7.69
CA VAL A 415 -20.59 2.91 6.39
C VAL A 415 -20.90 1.42 6.30
N ILE A 416 -21.69 1.03 5.31
CA ILE A 416 -22.10 -0.37 5.07
C ILE A 416 -21.30 -1.06 3.96
N CYS A 417 -20.60 -0.29 3.12
CA CYS A 417 -19.71 -0.79 2.09
C CYS A 417 -18.66 0.26 1.71
N SER A 418 -17.42 -0.19 1.52
CA SER A 418 -16.32 0.63 1.01
C SER A 418 -15.87 0.12 -0.37
N VAL A 419 -16.00 0.97 -1.38
CA VAL A 419 -15.52 0.72 -2.74
C VAL A 419 -14.14 1.35 -2.88
N THR A 420 -13.12 0.53 -3.10
CA THR A 420 -11.72 0.99 -3.18
C THR A 420 -11.03 0.43 -4.40
N HIS A 421 -9.88 1.00 -4.75
CA HIS A 421 -9.03 0.45 -5.81
C HIS A 421 -8.14 -0.72 -5.35
N GLY A 422 -8.23 -1.14 -4.07
CA GLY A 422 -7.42 -2.23 -3.54
C GLY A 422 -5.97 -1.87 -3.19
N GLY A 423 -5.62 -0.59 -3.02
CA GLY A 423 -4.34 -0.23 -2.41
C GLY A 423 -4.29 -0.67 -0.94
N ALA A 424 -3.12 -1.11 -0.47
CA ALA A 424 -2.93 -1.71 0.86
C ALA A 424 -3.58 -0.89 1.99
N SER A 425 -3.30 0.42 2.07
CA SER A 425 -3.88 1.29 3.10
C SER A 425 -5.41 1.29 3.07
N SER A 426 -6.03 1.49 1.91
CA SER A 426 -7.49 1.55 1.77
C SER A 426 -8.15 0.21 2.10
N PHE A 427 -7.53 -0.91 1.71
CA PHE A 427 -8.00 -2.24 2.07
C PHE A 427 -7.99 -2.43 3.60
N TYR A 428 -6.89 -2.02 4.24
CA TYR A 428 -6.72 -2.14 5.67
C TYR A 428 -7.58 -1.18 6.48
N ASP A 429 -7.84 0.04 6.02
CA ASP A 429 -8.78 0.97 6.64
C ASP A 429 -10.18 0.32 6.72
N GLY A 430 -10.66 -0.25 5.61
CA GLY A 430 -11.95 -0.96 5.58
C GLY A 430 -11.97 -2.20 6.48
N LEU A 431 -10.89 -2.99 6.45
CA LEU A 431 -10.74 -4.19 7.28
C LEU A 431 -10.78 -3.87 8.77
N THR A 432 -10.02 -2.87 9.22
CA THR A 432 -9.92 -2.50 10.63
C THR A 432 -11.17 -1.81 11.17
N ALA A 433 -11.93 -1.13 10.31
CA ALA A 433 -13.26 -0.60 10.63
C ALA A 433 -14.36 -1.68 10.63
N GLY A 434 -14.07 -2.89 10.12
CA GLY A 434 -15.04 -3.97 10.00
C GLY A 434 -16.10 -3.73 8.92
N VAL A 435 -15.74 -3.01 7.86
CA VAL A 435 -16.62 -2.61 6.77
C VAL A 435 -16.44 -3.56 5.56
N PRO A 436 -17.52 -4.12 5.00
CA PRO A 436 -17.48 -4.89 3.75
C PRO A 436 -16.89 -4.10 2.58
N GLN A 437 -16.23 -4.80 1.65
CA GLN A 437 -15.48 -4.14 0.57
C GLN A 437 -15.90 -4.58 -0.84
N VAL A 438 -15.92 -3.63 -1.77
CA VAL A 438 -15.85 -3.91 -3.22
C VAL A 438 -14.53 -3.36 -3.72
N VAL A 439 -13.68 -4.25 -4.24
CA VAL A 439 -12.34 -3.87 -4.70
C VAL A 439 -12.34 -3.79 -6.23
N LEU A 440 -11.95 -2.62 -6.75
CA LEU A 440 -11.77 -2.32 -8.17
C LEU A 440 -10.27 -2.21 -8.48
N PRO A 441 -9.53 -3.32 -8.53
CA PRO A 441 -8.10 -3.28 -8.75
C PRO A 441 -7.74 -2.70 -10.11
N VAL A 442 -6.64 -1.96 -10.09
CA VAL A 442 -6.15 -1.15 -11.20
C VAL A 442 -4.75 -1.54 -11.67
N TRP A 443 -3.94 -2.17 -10.81
CA TRP A 443 -2.58 -2.63 -11.16
C TRP A 443 -1.97 -3.56 -10.12
N ALA A 444 -0.88 -4.25 -10.50
CA ALA A 444 0.06 -4.95 -9.62
C ALA A 444 -0.59 -5.70 -8.43
N ASP A 445 -0.28 -5.29 -7.21
CA ASP A 445 -0.71 -5.85 -5.93
C ASP A 445 -2.19 -5.59 -5.61
N THR A 446 -2.83 -4.63 -6.27
CA THR A 446 -4.27 -4.39 -6.04
C THR A 446 -5.13 -5.60 -6.43
N PHE A 447 -4.70 -6.39 -7.43
CA PHE A 447 -5.34 -7.65 -7.80
C PHE A 447 -5.28 -8.68 -6.66
N ASP A 448 -4.20 -8.67 -5.88
CA ASP A 448 -4.03 -9.54 -4.72
C ASP A 448 -5.00 -9.12 -3.61
N PHE A 449 -5.16 -7.82 -3.35
CA PHE A 449 -6.14 -7.33 -2.38
C PHE A 449 -7.60 -7.63 -2.78
N ALA A 450 -7.92 -7.60 -4.07
CA ALA A 450 -9.24 -8.00 -4.55
C ALA A 450 -9.53 -9.49 -4.27
N ASN A 451 -8.58 -10.37 -4.60
CA ASN A 451 -8.66 -11.79 -4.24
C ASN A 451 -8.75 -12.00 -2.73
N ARG A 452 -7.96 -11.25 -1.96
CA ARG A 452 -7.93 -11.34 -0.51
C ARG A 452 -9.26 -10.95 0.13
N ALA A 453 -9.94 -9.93 -0.39
CA ALA A 453 -11.28 -9.56 0.07
C ALA A 453 -12.29 -10.72 -0.10
N GLU A 454 -12.21 -11.45 -1.22
CA GLU A 454 -13.08 -12.60 -1.49
C GLU A 454 -12.72 -13.80 -0.61
N LEU A 455 -11.44 -14.15 -0.53
CA LEU A 455 -10.94 -15.30 0.23
C LEU A 455 -11.16 -15.14 1.74
N LEU A 456 -11.05 -13.93 2.27
CA LEU A 456 -11.39 -13.63 3.66
C LEU A 456 -12.90 -13.62 3.91
N GLY A 457 -13.72 -13.57 2.85
CA GLY A 457 -15.17 -13.47 2.95
C GLY A 457 -15.62 -12.12 3.49
N ILE A 458 -14.95 -11.03 3.13
CA ILE A 458 -15.27 -9.66 3.55
C ILE A 458 -15.71 -8.76 2.39
N GLY A 459 -15.69 -9.26 1.16
CA GLY A 459 -15.96 -8.45 0.00
C GLY A 459 -15.94 -9.18 -1.33
N ARG A 460 -15.94 -8.39 -2.41
CA ARG A 460 -15.94 -8.87 -3.79
C ARG A 460 -14.95 -8.11 -4.67
N TRP A 461 -14.43 -8.79 -5.68
CA TRP A 461 -13.73 -8.14 -6.78
C TRP A 461 -14.76 -7.58 -7.77
N GLY A 462 -14.86 -6.24 -7.86
CA GLY A 462 -15.92 -5.53 -8.58
C GLY A 462 -15.75 -5.35 -10.10
N ASN A 463 -14.64 -5.78 -10.70
CA ASN A 463 -14.35 -5.54 -12.12
C ASN A 463 -13.50 -6.63 -12.79
N VAL A 464 -13.74 -7.90 -12.48
CA VAL A 464 -12.92 -9.03 -12.97
C VAL A 464 -12.72 -9.00 -14.49
N ASN A 465 -13.80 -8.78 -15.26
CA ASN A 465 -13.80 -8.84 -16.72
C ASN A 465 -13.36 -7.52 -17.38
N ASN A 466 -13.56 -6.40 -16.70
CA ASN A 466 -13.26 -5.06 -17.22
C ASN A 466 -12.01 -4.42 -16.61
N CYS A 467 -11.30 -5.12 -15.71
CA CYS A 467 -10.08 -4.61 -15.09
C CYS A 467 -9.07 -4.10 -16.15
N PRO A 468 -8.37 -2.98 -15.89
CA PRO A 468 -8.36 -2.21 -14.64
C PRO A 468 -9.55 -1.26 -14.47
N ARG A 469 -10.49 -1.22 -15.43
CA ARG A 469 -11.66 -0.32 -15.42
C ARG A 469 -12.93 -1.08 -15.05
N TRP A 470 -14.08 -0.45 -15.18
CA TRP A 470 -15.36 -1.03 -14.81
C TRP A 470 -16.42 -0.59 -15.80
N ASN A 471 -17.49 -1.37 -15.86
CA ASN A 471 -18.73 -0.98 -16.52
C ASN A 471 -19.90 -1.24 -15.58
N ALA A 472 -21.05 -0.65 -15.88
CA ALA A 472 -22.21 -0.75 -15.02
C ALA A 472 -22.78 -2.18 -14.94
N SER A 473 -22.73 -2.94 -16.03
CA SER A 473 -23.31 -4.28 -16.10
C SER A 473 -22.57 -5.30 -15.25
N GLU A 474 -21.27 -5.14 -15.05
CA GLU A 474 -20.47 -5.96 -14.14
C GLU A 474 -20.54 -5.44 -12.70
N LEU A 475 -20.39 -4.12 -12.50
CA LEU A 475 -20.24 -3.54 -11.17
C LEU A 475 -21.56 -3.51 -10.38
N ALA A 476 -22.69 -3.21 -11.02
CA ALA A 476 -23.96 -3.04 -10.30
C ALA A 476 -24.41 -4.31 -9.57
N PRO A 477 -24.42 -5.51 -10.18
CA PRO A 477 -24.77 -6.74 -9.47
C PRO A 477 -23.86 -7.02 -8.28
N ILE A 478 -22.58 -6.68 -8.38
CA ILE A 478 -21.60 -6.89 -7.31
C ILE A 478 -21.85 -5.91 -6.15
N LEU A 479 -22.15 -4.64 -6.46
CA LEU A 479 -22.54 -3.66 -5.45
C LEU A 479 -23.81 -4.12 -4.73
N ILE A 480 -24.84 -4.53 -5.47
CA ILE A 480 -26.10 -5.02 -4.90
C ILE A 480 -25.86 -6.22 -3.97
N ASP A 481 -24.99 -7.13 -4.37
CA ASP A 481 -24.65 -8.30 -3.57
C ASP A 481 -23.94 -7.92 -2.25
N VAL A 482 -22.93 -7.05 -2.29
CA VAL A 482 -22.16 -6.66 -1.10
C VAL A 482 -22.95 -5.73 -0.18
N VAL A 483 -23.76 -4.82 -0.75
CA VAL A 483 -24.53 -3.82 0.00
C VAL A 483 -25.82 -4.41 0.57
N PHE A 484 -26.43 -5.37 -0.11
CA PHE A 484 -27.72 -5.92 0.30
C PHE A 484 -27.71 -7.43 0.53
N ASP A 485 -27.45 -8.25 -0.49
CA ASP A 485 -27.74 -9.70 -0.42
C ASP A 485 -26.89 -10.45 0.59
N ARG A 486 -25.60 -10.14 0.65
CA ARG A 486 -24.61 -10.78 1.52
C ARG A 486 -23.98 -9.84 2.53
N ASN A 487 -24.50 -8.62 2.66
CA ASN A 487 -23.93 -7.60 3.54
C ASN A 487 -23.77 -8.11 4.98
N ALA A 488 -24.81 -8.74 5.55
CA ALA A 488 -24.76 -9.25 6.92
C ALA A 488 -23.64 -10.28 7.12
N VAL A 489 -23.40 -11.14 6.13
CA VAL A 489 -22.33 -12.17 6.17
C VAL A 489 -20.96 -11.50 6.09
N PHE A 490 -20.75 -10.61 5.12
CA PHE A 490 -19.50 -9.89 4.97
C PHE A 490 -19.20 -8.98 6.15
N ALA A 491 -20.20 -8.29 6.70
CA ALA A 491 -20.05 -7.40 7.85
C ALA A 491 -19.71 -8.18 9.11
N ALA A 492 -20.37 -9.32 9.36
CA ALA A 492 -20.03 -10.19 10.48
C ALA A 492 -18.56 -10.67 10.41
N LYS A 493 -18.13 -11.13 9.23
CA LYS A 493 -16.75 -11.57 9.03
C LYS A 493 -15.74 -10.42 9.15
N SER A 494 -16.07 -9.25 8.59
CA SER A 494 -15.23 -8.05 8.67
C SER A 494 -15.05 -7.61 10.12
N ARG A 495 -16.11 -7.60 10.95
CA ARG A 495 -16.01 -7.26 12.38
C ARG A 495 -15.11 -8.22 13.17
N VAL A 496 -15.16 -9.52 12.87
CA VAL A 496 -14.28 -10.51 13.50
C VAL A 496 -12.82 -10.20 13.18
N LEU A 497 -12.49 -9.96 11.91
CA LEU A 497 -11.12 -9.63 11.50
C LEU A 497 -10.67 -8.25 12.02
N ALA A 498 -11.59 -7.29 12.10
CA ALA A 498 -11.34 -5.98 12.68
C ALA A 498 -10.92 -6.09 14.15
N GLU A 499 -11.57 -6.97 14.92
CA GLU A 499 -11.21 -7.23 16.31
C GLU A 499 -9.81 -7.83 16.43
N VAL A 500 -9.48 -8.80 15.58
CA VAL A 500 -8.11 -9.34 15.50
C VAL A 500 -7.12 -8.21 15.22
N CYS A 501 -7.39 -7.33 14.27
CA CYS A 501 -6.52 -6.21 13.93
C CYS A 501 -6.30 -5.22 15.09
N ARG A 502 -7.28 -5.05 15.99
CA ARG A 502 -7.20 -4.14 17.16
C ARG A 502 -6.45 -4.72 18.36
N GLN A 503 -6.16 -6.02 18.37
CA GLN A 503 -5.38 -6.65 19.43
C GLN A 503 -4.04 -5.93 19.65
N GLU A 504 -3.58 -5.94 20.90
CA GLU A 504 -2.36 -5.23 21.34
C GLU A 504 -2.35 -3.72 20.99
N GLY A 505 -3.53 -3.11 20.87
CA GLY A 505 -3.68 -1.68 20.55
C GLY A 505 -3.49 -1.37 19.05
N GLY A 506 -3.53 -2.38 18.18
CA GLY A 506 -3.38 -2.22 16.74
C GLY A 506 -1.94 -2.28 16.24
N GLY A 507 -1.77 -2.42 14.93
CA GLY A 507 -0.46 -2.78 14.37
C GLY A 507 0.64 -1.75 14.53
N ARG A 508 0.30 -0.45 14.60
CA ARG A 508 1.27 0.61 14.92
C ARG A 508 1.90 0.44 16.30
N ASN A 509 1.10 0.00 17.28
CA ASN A 509 1.57 -0.22 18.64
C ASN A 509 2.41 -1.48 18.75
N VAL A 510 2.04 -2.54 18.03
CA VAL A 510 2.86 -3.77 17.91
C VAL A 510 4.21 -3.45 17.28
N ALA A 511 4.24 -2.70 16.17
CA ALA A 511 5.48 -2.30 15.51
C ALA A 511 6.38 -1.47 16.44
N ALA A 512 5.84 -0.46 17.10
CA ALA A 512 6.56 0.37 18.07
C ALA A 512 7.17 -0.46 19.21
N LYS A 513 6.38 -1.33 19.84
CA LYS A 513 6.83 -2.23 20.91
C LYS A 513 7.97 -3.15 20.47
N LYS A 514 7.90 -3.67 19.23
CA LYS A 514 8.95 -4.53 18.67
C LYS A 514 10.24 -3.76 18.43
N ILE A 515 10.16 -2.54 17.91
CA ILE A 515 11.32 -1.67 17.69
C ILE A 515 12.00 -1.32 19.02
N LEU A 516 11.22 -0.93 20.04
CA LEU A 516 11.76 -0.63 21.37
C LEU A 516 12.44 -1.85 22.01
N GLY A 517 11.84 -3.04 21.86
CA GLY A 517 12.46 -4.28 22.34
C GLY A 517 13.84 -4.57 21.71
N MET A 518 14.02 -4.25 20.43
CA MET A 518 15.33 -4.42 19.74
C MET A 518 16.41 -3.49 20.30
N ILE A 519 16.02 -2.33 20.84
CA ILE A 519 16.95 -1.36 21.47
C ILE A 519 17.39 -1.87 22.84
N ASP A 520 16.46 -2.42 23.63
CA ASP A 520 16.75 -2.97 24.96
C ASP A 520 17.68 -4.19 24.90
N GLU A 521 17.52 -5.05 23.89
CA GLU A 521 18.42 -6.19 23.64
C GLU A 521 19.83 -5.71 23.29
N SER A 522 19.93 -4.63 22.51
CA SER A 522 21.21 -4.04 22.09
C SER A 522 21.91 -3.27 23.21
N SER A 523 21.21 -2.95 24.30
CA SER A 523 21.78 -2.30 25.51
C SER A 523 22.29 -3.31 26.55
N LYS A 524 21.99 -4.60 26.38
CA LYS A 524 22.38 -5.69 27.29
C LYS A 524 23.49 -6.58 26.75
N ALA A 525 23.76 -6.52 25.44
CA ALA A 525 24.89 -7.17 24.77
C ALA A 525 26.08 -6.22 24.72
#